data_AF-A0A8J8SUL5-F1
#
_entry.id   AF-A0A8J8SUL5-F1
#
_cell.length_a   1.000
_cell.length_b   1.000
_cell.length_c   1.000
_cell.angle_alpha   90.00
_cell.angle_beta   90.00
_cell.angle_gamma   90.00
#
_symmetry.space_group_name_H-M   'P 1'
#
loop_
_entity.id
_entity.type
_entity.pdbx_description
1 polymer ?
#
loop_
_entity_poly.entity_id
_entity_poly.type
_entity_poly.pdbx_seq_one_letter_code
_entity_poly.pdbx_strand_id
1 'polypeptide(L)'
;MMLTHLKRLVTAIPQNRLYSLRAMSRVFKRPPRIIHKSDEPQIDNDMEVRHLIQKIQDQPSNSFEQINQIMDFTSKKQIPITESNVREHIDYFKDLIELLNNELAEQLFSGKLLPLPESINILQFAYAMNIDDEALWIKLYQLLKEQLSNQSHNINHVMKFLTFLETMSPLQPQEDLTEEQLFNKDQVDILRAKATEIIAHALDTKQSSTLSIEELNTALMLSLKYLRSHEGIFESFDEVLSERIAQKAMSIDQFATLLETLASHNQNCPIGEEVTLQIVCMEGENFVSENLDFFEKSQLLSVIGGFTTSGVMRQLDVLF
;
A
#
# COMPACT_ATOMS: atom_id res chain seq x y z
N MET A 1 -22.71 -30.55 -11.00
CA MET A 1 -22.51 -29.50 -9.97
C MET A 1 -21.56 -28.36 -10.40
N MET A 2 -21.10 -28.28 -11.67
CA MET A 2 -20.18 -27.21 -12.15
C MET A 2 -20.84 -25.87 -12.53
N LEU A 3 -22.17 -25.81 -12.70
CA LEU A 3 -22.86 -24.62 -13.23
C LEU A 3 -23.24 -23.58 -12.16
N THR A 4 -23.06 -23.88 -10.87
CA THR A 4 -23.44 -23.01 -9.76
C THR A 4 -22.41 -21.93 -9.42
N HIS A 5 -21.12 -22.14 -9.72
CA HIS A 5 -20.06 -21.14 -9.48
C HIS A 5 -20.01 -20.03 -10.56
N LEU A 6 -20.41 -20.36 -11.80
CA LEU A 6 -20.38 -19.45 -12.95
C LEU A 6 -21.47 -18.37 -12.92
N LYS A 7 -22.65 -18.66 -12.35
CA LYS A 7 -23.71 -17.65 -12.20
C LYS A 7 -23.32 -16.57 -11.19
N ARG A 8 -22.58 -16.92 -10.14
CA ARG A 8 -22.14 -15.97 -9.10
C ARG A 8 -21.06 -15.02 -9.60
N LEU A 9 -20.13 -15.43 -10.45
CA LEU A 9 -19.12 -14.53 -11.03
C LEU A 9 -19.73 -13.39 -11.89
N VAL A 10 -20.92 -13.61 -12.47
CA VAL A 10 -21.66 -12.62 -13.27
C VAL A 10 -22.73 -11.86 -12.45
N THR A 11 -23.29 -12.45 -11.38
CA THR A 11 -24.32 -11.80 -10.53
C THR A 11 -23.77 -11.16 -9.24
N ALA A 12 -22.59 -11.56 -8.77
CA ALA A 12 -21.91 -11.01 -7.59
C ALA A 12 -20.94 -9.87 -7.94
N ILE A 13 -21.03 -9.36 -9.17
CA ILE A 13 -20.54 -8.03 -9.51
C ILE A 13 -21.77 -7.11 -9.40
N PRO A 14 -22.05 -6.50 -8.24
CA PRO A 14 -22.95 -5.37 -8.22
C PRO A 14 -22.45 -4.36 -9.24
N GLN A 15 -23.34 -3.85 -10.09
CA GLN A 15 -23.03 -2.80 -11.07
C GLN A 15 -22.33 -1.56 -10.45
N ASN A 16 -22.31 -1.48 -9.11
CA ASN A 16 -21.67 -0.43 -8.31
C ASN A 16 -20.33 -0.81 -7.64
N ARG A 17 -19.76 -2.02 -7.87
CA ARG A 17 -18.57 -2.51 -7.13
C ARG A 17 -17.35 -2.86 -7.97
N LEU A 18 -17.38 -2.60 -9.28
CA LEU A 18 -16.16 -2.62 -10.08
C LEU A 18 -15.34 -1.38 -9.76
N TYR A 19 -14.55 -1.45 -8.70
CA TYR A 19 -13.42 -0.56 -8.58
C TYR A 19 -12.47 -0.93 -9.73
N SER A 20 -12.53 -0.14 -10.81
CA SER A 20 -11.47 -0.15 -11.83
C SER A 20 -10.12 -0.23 -11.13
N LEU A 21 -9.14 -0.95 -11.66
CA LEU A 21 -7.74 -1.01 -11.18
C LEU A 21 -7.12 0.38 -10.88
N ARG A 22 -7.78 1.46 -11.31
CA ARG A 22 -7.65 2.86 -10.85
C ARG A 22 -7.74 3.07 -9.32
N ALA A 23 -8.43 2.22 -8.56
CA ALA A 23 -8.42 2.30 -7.08
C ALA A 23 -7.07 1.82 -6.52
N MET A 24 -6.40 0.89 -7.21
CA MET A 24 -5.08 0.38 -6.85
C MET A 24 -3.96 1.36 -7.23
N SER A 25 -4.18 2.27 -8.19
CA SER A 25 -3.22 3.35 -8.52
C SER A 25 -3.29 4.55 -7.58
N ARG A 26 -4.32 4.68 -6.73
CA ARG A 26 -4.44 5.79 -5.76
C ARG A 26 -3.49 5.65 -4.57
N VAL A 27 -2.95 4.45 -4.34
CA VAL A 27 -1.90 4.21 -3.35
C VAL A 27 -0.59 4.91 -3.74
N PHE A 28 -0.43 5.29 -5.02
CA PHE A 28 0.72 6.03 -5.51
C PHE A 28 0.31 7.05 -6.59
N LYS A 29 -0.25 8.22 -6.21
CA LYS A 29 0.03 9.54 -6.84
C LYS A 29 -0.83 10.69 -6.29
N ARG A 30 -0.16 11.85 -6.20
CA ARG A 30 -0.62 13.22 -5.92
C ARG A 30 -1.95 13.62 -6.60
N PRO A 31 -2.66 14.64 -6.08
CA PRO A 31 -3.85 15.18 -6.73
C PRO A 31 -3.54 15.69 -8.16
N PRO A 32 -4.44 15.54 -9.12
CA PRO A 32 -4.20 15.96 -10.50
C PRO A 32 -4.10 17.49 -10.59
N ARG A 33 -2.96 17.98 -11.11
CA ARG A 33 -2.92 19.29 -11.76
C ARG A 33 -3.89 19.27 -12.93
N ILE A 34 -4.77 20.26 -13.01
CA ILE A 34 -5.59 20.53 -14.20
C ILE A 34 -4.61 20.93 -15.31
N ILE A 35 -4.25 19.97 -16.17
CA ILE A 35 -3.53 20.24 -17.41
C ILE A 35 -4.61 20.52 -18.47
N HIS A 36 -4.55 21.73 -19.04
CA HIS A 36 -5.34 22.09 -20.21
C HIS A 36 -5.12 21.05 -21.32
N LYS A 37 -6.21 20.56 -21.90
CA LYS A 37 -6.24 19.68 -23.07
C LYS A 37 -5.26 20.17 -24.14
N SER A 38 -4.19 19.42 -24.33
CA SER A 38 -3.37 19.43 -25.55
C SER A 38 -3.70 18.17 -26.35
N ASP A 39 -3.78 18.33 -27.67
CA ASP A 39 -4.13 17.31 -28.67
C ASP A 39 -3.10 16.18 -28.75
N GLU A 40 -3.07 15.29 -27.75
CA GLU A 40 -2.43 13.98 -27.88
C GLU A 40 -3.44 12.98 -28.46
N PRO A 41 -3.03 12.09 -29.38
CA PRO A 41 -3.91 11.05 -29.90
C PRO A 41 -4.39 10.21 -28.72
N GLN A 42 -5.72 10.10 -28.57
CA GLN A 42 -6.32 9.21 -27.58
C GLN A 42 -5.92 7.77 -27.93
N ILE A 43 -4.91 7.25 -27.25
CA ILE A 43 -4.56 5.84 -27.28
C ILE A 43 -5.77 5.07 -26.78
N ASP A 44 -6.25 4.14 -27.61
CA ASP A 44 -7.32 3.22 -27.23
C ASP A 44 -6.78 2.23 -26.19
N ASN A 45 -6.95 2.59 -24.91
CA ASN A 45 -6.47 1.80 -23.78
C ASN A 45 -7.00 0.35 -23.80
N ASP A 46 -8.20 0.11 -24.35
CA ASP A 46 -8.75 -1.23 -24.46
C ASP A 46 -8.00 -2.06 -25.50
N MET A 47 -7.58 -1.46 -26.61
CA MET A 47 -6.76 -2.11 -27.62
C MET A 47 -5.40 -2.53 -27.06
N GLU A 48 -4.77 -1.70 -26.22
CA GLU A 48 -3.49 -2.05 -25.60
C GLU A 48 -3.61 -3.23 -24.63
N VAL A 49 -4.69 -3.28 -23.83
CA VAL A 49 -4.94 -4.39 -22.90
C VAL A 49 -5.22 -5.68 -23.66
N ARG A 50 -6.00 -5.63 -24.76
CA ARG A 50 -6.22 -6.80 -25.63
C ARG A 50 -4.90 -7.32 -26.22
N HIS A 51 -4.06 -6.42 -26.72
CA HIS A 51 -2.75 -6.80 -27.27
C HIS A 51 -1.84 -7.39 -26.20
N LEU A 52 -1.87 -6.87 -24.97
CA LEU A 52 -1.15 -7.47 -23.85
C LEU A 52 -1.64 -8.90 -23.60
N ILE A 53 -2.95 -9.09 -23.38
CA ILE A 53 -3.51 -10.41 -23.04
C ILE A 53 -3.21 -11.42 -24.16
N GLN A 54 -3.37 -11.03 -25.43
CA GLN A 54 -3.02 -11.88 -26.56
C GLN A 54 -1.54 -12.27 -26.55
N LYS A 55 -0.65 -11.29 -26.32
CA LYS A 55 0.79 -11.54 -26.25
C LYS A 55 1.15 -12.51 -25.12
N ILE A 56 0.49 -12.40 -23.96
CA ILE A 56 0.72 -13.29 -22.82
C ILE A 56 0.25 -14.70 -23.17
N GLN A 57 -0.93 -14.85 -23.77
CA GLN A 57 -1.47 -16.15 -24.21
C GLN A 57 -0.55 -16.86 -25.21
N ASP A 58 0.10 -16.11 -26.09
CA ASP A 58 1.00 -16.66 -27.11
C ASP A 58 2.37 -17.12 -26.53
N GLN A 59 2.65 -16.81 -25.25
CA GLN A 59 3.91 -17.13 -24.59
C GLN A 59 3.74 -18.27 -23.56
N PRO A 60 4.50 -19.39 -23.67
CA PRO A 60 4.47 -20.41 -22.64
C PRO A 60 5.11 -19.86 -21.36
N SER A 61 4.29 -19.58 -20.35
CA SER A 61 4.71 -19.05 -19.05
C SER A 61 3.79 -19.57 -17.93
N ASN A 62 4.33 -19.73 -16.73
CA ASN A 62 3.54 -20.15 -15.55
C ASN A 62 2.58 -19.03 -15.09
N SER A 63 1.64 -19.34 -14.20
CA SER A 63 0.64 -18.34 -13.76
C SER A 63 1.28 -17.13 -13.06
N PHE A 64 2.34 -17.34 -12.29
CA PHE A 64 3.03 -16.27 -11.55
C PHE A 64 3.66 -15.25 -12.51
N GLU A 65 4.35 -15.72 -13.55
CA GLU A 65 4.93 -14.88 -14.60
C GLU A 65 3.86 -14.10 -15.36
N GLN A 66 2.77 -14.75 -15.73
CA GLN A 66 1.66 -14.09 -16.43
C GLN A 66 1.02 -12.99 -15.57
N ILE A 67 0.76 -13.28 -14.29
CA ILE A 67 0.23 -12.30 -13.34
C ILE A 67 1.21 -11.15 -13.16
N ASN A 68 2.51 -11.43 -13.01
CA ASN A 68 3.53 -10.39 -12.90
C ASN A 68 3.56 -9.49 -14.14
N GLN A 69 3.43 -10.04 -15.35
CA GLN A 69 3.37 -9.24 -16.58
C GLN A 69 2.12 -8.34 -16.64
N ILE A 70 0.98 -8.84 -16.18
CA ILE A 70 -0.26 -8.05 -16.04
C ILE A 70 -0.08 -6.91 -15.03
N MET A 71 0.44 -7.21 -13.84
CA MET A 71 0.65 -6.22 -12.77
C MET A 71 1.72 -5.19 -13.15
N ASP A 72 2.78 -5.61 -13.84
CA ASP A 72 3.80 -4.72 -14.38
C ASP A 72 3.25 -3.77 -15.43
N PHE A 73 2.44 -4.29 -16.36
CA PHE A 73 1.84 -3.46 -17.39
C PHE A 73 0.91 -2.40 -16.78
N THR A 74 0.00 -2.83 -15.91
CA THR A 74 -1.01 -1.94 -15.30
C THR A 74 -0.35 -0.86 -14.42
N SER A 75 0.72 -1.21 -13.69
CA SER A 75 1.46 -0.25 -12.87
C SER A 75 2.32 0.72 -13.70
N LYS A 76 3.05 0.24 -14.71
CA LYS A 76 3.95 1.06 -15.54
C LYS A 76 3.19 1.98 -16.49
N LYS A 77 2.17 1.47 -17.17
CA LYS A 77 1.37 2.24 -18.14
C LYS A 77 0.23 3.01 -17.49
N GLN A 78 -0.10 2.71 -16.23
CA GLN A 78 -1.26 3.29 -15.53
C GLN A 78 -2.59 2.98 -16.22
N ILE A 79 -2.65 1.91 -17.01
CA ILE A 79 -3.85 1.46 -17.71
C ILE A 79 -4.49 0.35 -16.88
N PRO A 80 -5.72 0.54 -16.35
CA PRO A 80 -6.41 -0.49 -15.61
C PRO A 80 -6.95 -1.56 -16.56
N ILE A 81 -6.94 -2.83 -16.15
CA ILE A 81 -7.82 -3.85 -16.73
C ILE A 81 -9.24 -3.54 -16.29
N THR A 82 -10.16 -3.44 -17.24
CA THR A 82 -11.57 -3.15 -17.00
C THR A 82 -12.39 -4.43 -17.02
N GLU A 83 -13.63 -4.35 -16.53
CA GLU A 83 -14.58 -5.46 -16.64
C GLU A 83 -14.81 -5.89 -18.09
N SER A 84 -14.81 -4.94 -19.03
CA SER A 84 -14.97 -5.25 -20.45
C SER A 84 -13.82 -6.12 -20.96
N ASN A 85 -12.59 -5.81 -20.56
CA ASN A 85 -11.42 -6.62 -20.94
C ASN A 85 -11.49 -8.03 -20.29
N VAL A 86 -11.94 -8.12 -19.04
CA VAL A 86 -12.12 -9.42 -18.36
C VAL A 86 -13.19 -10.26 -19.05
N ARG A 87 -14.33 -9.66 -19.42
CA ARG A 87 -15.43 -10.37 -20.11
C ARG A 87 -15.02 -10.83 -21.50
N GLU A 88 -14.26 -10.02 -22.24
CA GLU A 88 -13.75 -10.36 -23.58
C GLU A 88 -12.76 -11.53 -23.53
N HIS A 89 -11.97 -11.63 -22.46
CA HIS A 89 -10.95 -12.67 -22.27
C HIS A 89 -11.27 -13.62 -21.11
N ILE A 90 -12.55 -13.89 -20.88
CA ILE A 90 -12.99 -14.60 -19.67
C ILE A 90 -12.40 -16.00 -19.54
N ASP A 91 -12.26 -16.73 -20.65
CA ASP A 91 -11.75 -18.10 -20.62
C ASP A 91 -10.26 -18.12 -20.29
N TYR A 92 -9.50 -17.15 -20.79
CA TYR A 92 -8.10 -16.97 -20.39
C TYR A 92 -7.94 -16.71 -18.89
N PHE A 93 -8.74 -15.80 -18.32
CA PHE A 93 -8.64 -15.51 -16.89
C PHE A 93 -9.07 -16.68 -16.02
N LYS A 94 -10.03 -17.51 -16.48
CA LYS A 94 -10.38 -18.76 -15.78
C LYS A 94 -9.23 -19.75 -15.81
N ASP A 95 -8.65 -19.99 -16.97
CA ASP A 95 -7.52 -20.91 -17.13
C ASP A 95 -6.33 -20.45 -16.29
N LEU A 96 -6.08 -19.14 -16.24
CA LEU A 96 -5.05 -18.54 -15.39
C LEU A 96 -5.32 -18.75 -13.88
N ILE A 97 -6.56 -18.60 -13.43
CA ILE A 97 -6.92 -18.84 -12.01
C ILE A 97 -6.79 -20.33 -11.65
N GLU A 98 -7.21 -21.23 -12.53
CA GLU A 98 -7.07 -22.67 -12.32
C GLU A 98 -5.59 -23.07 -12.27
N LEU A 99 -4.77 -22.55 -13.19
CA LEU A 99 -3.33 -22.75 -13.20
C LEU A 99 -2.69 -22.22 -11.91
N LEU A 100 -3.06 -21.01 -11.48
CA LEU A 100 -2.61 -20.40 -10.23
C LEU A 100 -2.93 -21.29 -9.02
N ASN A 101 -4.15 -21.83 -8.95
CA ASN A 101 -4.59 -22.63 -7.82
C ASN A 101 -3.81 -23.95 -7.68
N ASN A 102 -3.41 -24.53 -8.82
CA ASN A 102 -2.57 -25.71 -8.91
C ASN A 102 -1.11 -25.40 -8.55
N GLU A 103 -0.53 -24.34 -9.14
CA GLU A 103 0.86 -23.95 -8.90
C GLU A 103 1.09 -23.48 -7.45
N LEU A 104 0.14 -22.74 -6.85
CA LEU A 104 0.21 -22.37 -5.43
C LEU A 104 0.21 -23.59 -4.51
N ALA A 105 -0.59 -24.61 -4.83
CA ALA A 105 -0.59 -25.85 -4.06
C ALA A 105 0.79 -26.53 -4.14
N GLU A 106 1.39 -26.60 -5.33
CA GLU A 106 2.73 -27.16 -5.52
C GLU A 106 3.82 -26.38 -4.76
N GLN A 107 3.78 -25.05 -4.76
CA GLN A 107 4.72 -24.23 -3.99
C GLN A 107 4.61 -24.51 -2.49
N LEU A 108 3.40 -24.55 -1.94
CA LEU A 108 3.16 -24.86 -0.53
C LEU A 108 3.62 -26.28 -0.15
N PHE A 109 3.36 -27.29 -0.99
CA PHE A 109 3.81 -28.67 -0.73
C PHE A 109 5.33 -28.84 -0.86
N SER A 110 5.96 -28.15 -1.79
CA SER A 110 7.40 -28.28 -2.05
C SER A 110 8.26 -27.45 -1.09
N GLY A 111 7.66 -26.52 -0.34
CA GLY A 111 8.37 -25.57 0.52
C GLY A 111 9.23 -24.57 -0.27
N LYS A 112 9.14 -24.57 -1.61
CA LYS A 112 9.74 -23.54 -2.45
C LYS A 112 8.81 -22.35 -2.41
N LEU A 113 9.28 -21.32 -1.73
CA LEU A 113 8.51 -20.16 -1.39
C LEU A 113 8.75 -19.07 -2.45
N LEU A 114 7.67 -18.56 -3.07
CA LEU A 114 7.75 -17.46 -4.04
C LEU A 114 8.31 -16.18 -3.39
N PRO A 115 9.12 -15.37 -4.08
CA PRO A 115 9.52 -14.08 -3.55
C PRO A 115 8.31 -13.24 -3.09
N LEU A 116 8.48 -12.50 -1.98
CA LEU A 116 7.42 -11.65 -1.43
C LEU A 116 6.78 -10.69 -2.47
N PRO A 117 7.54 -10.03 -3.38
CA PRO A 117 6.96 -9.20 -4.44
C PRO A 117 5.96 -9.93 -5.33
N GLU A 118 6.28 -11.17 -5.72
CA GLU A 118 5.41 -12.00 -6.55
C GLU A 118 4.16 -12.40 -5.78
N SER A 119 4.33 -12.77 -4.51
CA SER A 119 3.21 -13.09 -3.61
C SER A 119 2.24 -11.90 -3.44
N ILE A 120 2.76 -10.68 -3.34
CA ILE A 120 1.96 -9.44 -3.30
C ILE A 120 1.22 -9.23 -4.63
N ASN A 121 1.88 -9.43 -5.77
CA ASN A 121 1.27 -9.28 -7.08
C ASN A 121 0.12 -10.27 -7.30
N ILE A 122 0.30 -11.53 -6.87
CA ILE A 122 -0.76 -12.55 -6.92
C ILE A 122 -1.94 -12.15 -6.04
N LEU A 123 -1.69 -11.70 -4.82
CA LEU A 123 -2.73 -11.26 -3.91
C LEU A 123 -3.50 -10.05 -4.47
N GLN A 124 -2.79 -9.08 -5.04
CA GLN A 124 -3.37 -7.91 -5.69
C GLN A 124 -4.21 -8.29 -6.91
N PHE A 125 -3.72 -9.19 -7.74
CA PHE A 125 -4.44 -9.72 -8.89
C PHE A 125 -5.73 -10.44 -8.46
N ALA A 126 -5.65 -11.36 -7.50
CA ALA A 126 -6.81 -12.10 -6.99
C ALA A 126 -7.89 -11.15 -6.42
N TYR A 127 -7.46 -10.10 -5.72
CA TYR A 127 -8.35 -9.07 -5.21
C TYR A 127 -8.99 -8.22 -6.32
N ALA A 128 -8.19 -7.77 -7.30
CA ALA A 128 -8.68 -6.99 -8.42
C ALA A 128 -9.70 -7.76 -9.28
N MET A 129 -9.51 -9.07 -9.39
CA MET A 129 -10.41 -9.97 -10.11
C MET A 129 -11.64 -10.37 -9.29
N ASN A 130 -11.73 -9.94 -8.03
CA ASN A 130 -12.83 -10.26 -7.12
C ASN A 130 -13.12 -11.77 -7.05
N ILE A 131 -12.06 -12.58 -6.86
CA ILE A 131 -12.17 -14.03 -6.84
C ILE A 131 -12.88 -14.48 -5.56
N ASP A 132 -14.00 -15.17 -5.73
CA ASP A 132 -14.78 -15.82 -4.66
C ASP A 132 -14.39 -17.32 -4.57
N ASP A 133 -13.15 -17.58 -4.16
CA ASP A 133 -12.62 -18.93 -3.90
C ASP A 133 -11.89 -18.96 -2.55
N GLU A 134 -12.61 -19.41 -1.52
CA GLU A 134 -12.08 -19.54 -0.15
C GLU A 134 -10.79 -20.38 -0.09
N ALA A 135 -10.68 -21.44 -0.90
CA ALA A 135 -9.51 -22.31 -0.89
C ALA A 135 -8.28 -21.58 -1.45
N LEU A 136 -8.46 -20.72 -2.46
CA LEU A 136 -7.39 -19.87 -2.98
C LEU A 136 -6.91 -18.87 -1.91
N TRP A 137 -7.83 -18.21 -1.20
CA TRP A 137 -7.48 -17.26 -0.15
C TRP A 137 -6.73 -17.94 1.00
N ILE A 138 -7.14 -19.13 1.43
CA ILE A 138 -6.42 -19.90 2.44
C ILE A 138 -4.98 -20.20 2.01
N LYS A 139 -4.76 -20.61 0.75
CA LYS A 139 -3.42 -20.87 0.21
C LYS A 139 -2.57 -19.60 0.16
N LEU A 140 -3.14 -18.47 -0.26
CA LEU A 140 -2.44 -17.19 -0.29
C LEU A 140 -2.05 -16.73 1.12
N TYR A 141 -2.94 -16.88 2.10
CA TYR A 141 -2.63 -16.60 3.49
C TYR A 141 -1.47 -17.48 4.00
N GLN A 142 -1.51 -18.79 3.74
CA GLN A 142 -0.44 -19.71 4.13
C GLN A 142 0.89 -19.31 3.52
N LEU A 143 0.91 -19.05 2.21
CA LEU A 143 2.09 -18.59 1.49
C LEU A 143 2.66 -17.32 2.13
N LEU A 144 1.85 -16.28 2.31
CA LEU A 144 2.29 -15.00 2.88
C LEU A 144 2.77 -15.12 4.33
N LYS A 145 2.09 -15.94 5.13
CA LYS A 145 2.50 -16.21 6.52
C LYS A 145 3.86 -16.89 6.57
N GLU A 146 4.10 -17.88 5.70
CA GLU A 146 5.38 -18.58 5.59
C GLU A 146 6.47 -17.64 5.05
N GLN A 147 6.16 -16.85 4.02
CA GLN A 147 7.08 -15.81 3.52
C GLN A 147 7.55 -14.91 4.64
N LEU A 148 6.64 -14.23 5.33
CA LEU A 148 6.95 -13.25 6.37
C LEU A 148 7.59 -13.87 7.61
N SER A 149 7.61 -15.19 7.73
CA SER A 149 8.34 -15.88 8.80
C SER A 149 9.83 -16.06 8.47
N ASN A 150 10.23 -15.86 7.21
CA ASN A 150 11.61 -15.91 6.77
C ASN A 150 12.26 -14.53 6.94
N GLN A 151 13.25 -14.42 7.83
CA GLN A 151 13.72 -13.15 8.42
C GLN A 151 14.46 -12.16 7.49
N SER A 152 14.51 -12.38 6.18
CA SER A 152 15.20 -11.48 5.25
C SER A 152 14.26 -11.00 4.15
N HIS A 153 13.69 -9.83 4.36
CA HIS A 153 12.87 -9.15 3.36
C HIS A 153 13.36 -7.74 3.13
N ASN A 154 13.22 -7.30 1.87
CA ASN A 154 13.32 -5.88 1.56
C ASN A 154 12.12 -5.15 2.20
N ILE A 155 12.41 -4.21 3.09
CA ILE A 155 11.42 -3.44 3.85
C ILE A 155 10.40 -2.73 2.95
N ASN A 156 10.76 -2.27 1.75
CA ASN A 156 9.84 -1.64 0.81
C ASN A 156 8.73 -2.62 0.38
N HIS A 157 9.08 -3.88 0.10
CA HIS A 157 8.08 -4.90 -0.23
C HIS A 157 7.14 -5.19 0.95
N VAL A 158 7.67 -5.19 2.17
CA VAL A 158 6.87 -5.39 3.39
C VAL A 158 5.93 -4.20 3.64
N MET A 159 6.39 -2.96 3.44
CA MET A 159 5.56 -1.77 3.55
C MET A 159 4.46 -1.73 2.48
N LYS A 160 4.77 -2.11 1.24
CA LYS A 160 3.77 -2.25 0.17
C LYS A 160 2.72 -3.30 0.51
N PHE A 161 3.14 -4.45 1.04
CA PHE A 161 2.24 -5.47 1.51
C PHE A 161 1.30 -4.96 2.62
N LEU A 162 1.86 -4.33 3.65
CA LEU A 162 1.08 -3.82 4.78
C LEU A 162 0.11 -2.71 4.35
N THR A 163 0.56 -1.80 3.49
CA THR A 163 -0.31 -0.76 2.88
C THR A 163 -1.43 -1.39 2.07
N PHE A 164 -1.15 -2.46 1.34
CA PHE A 164 -2.18 -3.16 0.58
C PHE A 164 -3.20 -3.86 1.48
N LEU A 165 -2.77 -4.51 2.57
CA LEU A 165 -3.69 -5.07 3.57
C LEU A 165 -4.67 -4.03 4.13
N GLU A 166 -4.23 -2.78 4.27
CA GLU A 166 -5.10 -1.67 4.70
C GLU A 166 -6.15 -1.27 3.68
N THR A 167 -5.87 -1.45 2.39
CA THR A 167 -6.86 -1.22 1.35
C THR A 167 -7.85 -2.38 1.22
N MET A 168 -7.43 -3.60 1.57
CA MET A 168 -8.30 -4.78 1.54
C MET A 168 -9.23 -4.88 2.75
N SER A 169 -8.74 -4.46 3.93
CA SER A 169 -9.52 -4.48 5.17
C SER A 169 -10.68 -3.49 5.04
N PRO A 170 -11.95 -3.88 5.27
CA PRO A 170 -13.05 -2.94 5.21
C PRO A 170 -12.79 -1.82 6.22
N LEU A 171 -12.55 -0.63 5.69
CA LEU A 171 -12.52 0.60 6.45
C LEU A 171 -13.93 0.79 6.99
N GLN A 172 -14.09 0.50 8.29
CA GLN A 172 -15.26 0.71 9.16
C GLN A 172 -16.01 -0.56 9.57
N PRO A 173 -16.40 -0.66 10.86
CA PRO A 173 -17.44 -1.57 11.29
C PRO A 173 -18.77 -1.03 10.76
N GLN A 174 -19.15 -1.37 9.54
CA GLN A 174 -20.52 -1.19 9.10
C GLN A 174 -21.32 -2.38 9.62
N GLU A 175 -22.23 -2.10 10.54
CA GLU A 175 -23.01 -3.07 11.33
C GLU A 175 -23.93 -3.98 10.48
N ASP A 176 -23.96 -3.87 9.15
CA ASP A 176 -24.90 -4.59 8.29
C ASP A 176 -24.28 -5.11 6.98
N LEU A 177 -23.11 -5.75 7.05
CA LEU A 177 -22.55 -6.44 5.88
C LEU A 177 -22.25 -7.90 6.21
N THR A 178 -23.11 -8.78 5.72
CA THR A 178 -22.84 -10.19 5.40
C THR A 178 -21.79 -10.31 4.28
N GLU A 179 -20.77 -9.47 4.26
CA GLU A 179 -19.71 -9.50 3.26
C GLU A 179 -18.68 -10.52 3.68
N GLU A 180 -18.54 -11.55 2.86
CA GLU A 180 -17.48 -12.55 2.91
C GLU A 180 -16.14 -11.83 3.01
N GLN A 181 -15.59 -11.79 4.23
CA GLN A 181 -14.24 -11.29 4.45
C GLN A 181 -13.27 -12.29 3.78
N LEU A 182 -12.54 -11.85 2.74
CA LEU A 182 -11.63 -12.69 1.96
C LEU A 182 -10.55 -13.34 2.84
N PHE A 183 -10.10 -12.58 3.85
CA PHE A 183 -9.39 -13.11 5.02
C PHE A 183 -10.25 -12.87 6.26
N ASN A 184 -10.25 -13.82 7.18
CA ASN A 184 -10.82 -13.54 8.49
C ASN A 184 -9.94 -12.54 9.26
N LYS A 185 -10.54 -11.85 10.24
CA LYS A 185 -9.85 -10.83 11.04
C LYS A 185 -8.54 -11.33 11.66
N ASP A 186 -8.53 -12.54 12.23
CA ASP A 186 -7.35 -13.12 12.89
C ASP A 186 -6.19 -13.34 11.90
N GLN A 187 -6.49 -13.78 10.68
CA GLN A 187 -5.49 -13.93 9.61
C GLN A 187 -4.85 -12.60 9.23
N VAL A 188 -5.66 -11.55 9.08
CA VAL A 188 -5.16 -10.20 8.80
C VAL A 188 -4.30 -9.70 9.94
N ASP A 189 -4.73 -9.88 11.19
CA ASP A 189 -3.99 -9.41 12.36
C ASP A 189 -2.65 -10.15 12.53
N ILE A 190 -2.59 -11.46 12.22
CA ILE A 190 -1.33 -12.22 12.18
C ILE A 190 -0.37 -11.69 11.10
N LEU A 191 -0.86 -11.45 9.88
CA LEU A 191 -0.05 -10.94 8.79
C LEU A 191 0.45 -9.52 9.09
N ARG A 192 -0.42 -8.67 9.65
CA ARG A 192 -0.06 -7.32 10.11
C ARG A 192 1.04 -7.39 11.15
N ALA A 193 0.87 -8.19 12.21
CA ALA A 193 1.86 -8.30 13.28
C ALA A 193 3.24 -8.72 12.74
N LYS A 194 3.29 -9.71 11.85
CA LYS A 194 4.55 -10.16 11.22
C LYS A 194 5.21 -9.09 10.35
N ALA A 195 4.44 -8.46 9.46
CA ALA A 195 4.96 -7.39 8.59
C ALA A 195 5.49 -6.21 9.42
N THR A 196 4.76 -5.89 10.49
CA THR A 196 5.07 -4.84 11.45
C THR A 196 6.37 -5.12 12.20
N GLU A 197 6.57 -6.36 12.69
CA GLU A 197 7.80 -6.81 13.34
C GLU A 197 9.03 -6.69 12.41
N ILE A 198 8.87 -7.05 11.13
CA ILE A 198 9.95 -6.92 10.13
C ILE A 198 10.33 -5.45 9.92
N ILE A 199 9.34 -4.54 9.84
CA ILE A 199 9.58 -3.10 9.70
C ILE A 199 10.32 -2.57 10.92
N ALA A 200 9.88 -2.91 12.14
CA ALA A 200 10.55 -2.49 13.37
C ALA A 200 12.01 -2.94 13.39
N HIS A 201 12.27 -4.23 13.13
CA HIS A 201 13.63 -4.76 13.11
C HIS A 201 14.52 -4.09 12.04
N ALA A 202 13.97 -3.80 10.86
CA ALA A 202 14.70 -3.11 9.80
C ALA A 202 15.07 -1.66 10.20
N LEU A 203 14.18 -0.98 10.93
CA LEU A 203 14.43 0.36 11.45
C LEU A 203 15.50 0.35 12.57
N ASP A 204 15.44 -0.61 13.49
CA ASP A 204 16.41 -0.77 14.59
C ASP A 204 17.83 -1.09 14.10
N THR A 205 17.96 -1.82 12.98
CA THR A 205 19.26 -2.23 12.42
C THR A 205 19.91 -1.18 11.51
N LYS A 206 19.51 0.10 11.64
CA LYS A 206 20.01 1.26 10.87
C LYS A 206 19.81 1.18 9.35
N GLN A 207 18.94 0.29 8.85
CA GLN A 207 18.55 0.32 7.43
C GLN A 207 17.72 1.56 7.09
N SER A 208 17.16 2.25 8.09
CA SER A 208 16.50 3.55 7.97
C SER A 208 17.31 4.58 7.19
N SER A 209 18.64 4.57 7.31
CA SER A 209 19.54 5.46 6.57
C SER A 209 19.55 5.24 5.05
N THR A 210 19.14 4.05 4.58
CA THR A 210 19.10 3.67 3.17
C THR A 210 17.76 3.97 2.50
N LEU A 211 16.73 4.28 3.30
CA LEU A 211 15.40 4.57 2.81
C LEU A 211 15.33 5.98 2.22
N SER A 212 14.61 6.10 1.11
CA SER A 212 14.18 7.40 0.58
C SER A 212 13.21 8.09 1.55
N ILE A 213 13.03 9.40 1.40
CA ILE A 213 12.12 10.18 2.25
C ILE A 213 10.67 9.69 2.11
N GLU A 214 10.26 9.28 0.91
CA GLU A 214 8.92 8.70 0.68
C GLU A 214 8.75 7.36 1.41
N GLU A 215 9.78 6.52 1.40
CA GLU A 215 9.79 5.26 2.15
C GLU A 215 9.80 5.50 3.66
N LEU A 216 10.54 6.49 4.16
CA LEU A 216 10.54 6.87 5.57
C LEU A 216 9.17 7.40 6.02
N ASN A 217 8.51 8.24 5.22
CA ASN A 217 7.16 8.71 5.51
C ASN A 217 6.15 7.56 5.53
N THR A 218 6.28 6.60 4.60
CA THR A 218 5.44 5.39 4.57
C THR A 218 5.68 4.54 5.80
N ALA A 219 6.94 4.31 6.18
CA ALA A 219 7.31 3.58 7.38
C ALA A 219 6.76 4.26 8.64
N LEU A 220 6.89 5.59 8.75
CA LEU A 220 6.36 6.36 9.88
C LEU A 220 4.84 6.22 9.97
N MET A 221 4.10 6.38 8.87
CA MET A 221 2.65 6.21 8.85
C MET A 221 2.24 4.82 9.35
N LEU A 222 2.94 3.77 8.90
CA LEU A 222 2.69 2.39 9.34
C LEU A 222 3.06 2.20 10.82
N SER A 223 4.17 2.80 11.29
CA SER A 223 4.61 2.72 12.67
C SER A 223 3.67 3.43 13.64
N LEU A 224 3.17 4.61 13.27
CA LEU A 224 2.15 5.32 14.04
C LEU A 224 0.88 4.48 14.20
N LYS A 225 0.53 3.69 13.19
CA LYS A 225 -0.67 2.84 13.22
C LYS A 225 -0.48 1.52 13.99
N TYR A 226 0.71 0.90 13.90
CA TYR A 226 0.90 -0.49 14.35
C TYR A 226 2.04 -0.70 15.36
N LEU A 227 3.00 0.21 15.46
CA LEU A 227 4.25 0.03 16.21
C LEU A 227 4.35 0.93 17.44
N ARG A 228 3.23 1.46 17.93
CA ARG A 228 3.24 2.37 19.09
C ARG A 228 3.90 1.80 20.35
N SER A 229 3.80 0.48 20.54
CA SER A 229 4.41 -0.20 21.69
C SER A 229 5.88 -0.56 21.49
N HIS A 230 6.47 -0.30 20.32
CA HIS A 230 7.89 -0.53 20.08
C HIS A 230 8.70 0.66 20.59
N GLU A 231 9.42 0.43 21.69
CA GLU A 231 10.30 1.42 22.32
C GLU A 231 11.39 1.88 21.33
N GLY A 232 11.68 3.19 21.30
CA GLY A 232 12.78 3.75 20.51
C GLY A 232 12.54 3.91 18.99
N ILE A 233 11.42 3.39 18.44
CA ILE A 233 11.18 3.48 16.99
C ILE A 233 10.99 4.92 16.51
N PHE A 234 10.28 5.75 17.29
CA PHE A 234 10.05 7.16 16.94
C PHE A 234 11.30 8.02 17.17
N GLU A 235 12.15 7.66 18.13
CA GLU A 235 13.47 8.31 18.30
C GLU A 235 14.33 8.07 17.07
N SER A 236 14.33 6.85 16.53
CA SER A 236 15.04 6.51 15.28
C SER A 236 14.51 7.30 14.08
N PHE A 237 13.19 7.52 13.99
CA PHE A 237 12.61 8.38 12.96
C PHE A 237 13.03 9.84 13.14
N ASP A 238 13.01 10.34 14.38
CA ASP A 238 13.36 11.72 14.71
C ASP A 238 14.81 12.03 14.31
N GLU A 239 15.75 11.13 14.61
CA GLU A 239 17.16 11.24 14.22
C GLU A 239 17.34 11.26 12.69
N VAL A 240 16.79 10.27 11.97
CA VAL A 240 17.02 10.16 10.52
C VAL A 240 16.33 11.28 9.76
N LEU A 241 15.09 11.63 10.10
CA LEU A 241 14.35 12.67 9.40
C LEU A 241 14.91 14.07 9.68
N SER A 242 15.35 14.35 10.90
CA SER A 242 16.01 15.62 11.23
C SER A 242 17.32 15.81 10.47
N GLU A 243 18.14 14.76 10.32
CA GLU A 243 19.34 14.80 9.49
C GLU A 243 19.01 15.17 8.03
N ARG A 244 17.93 14.61 7.46
CA ARG A 244 17.50 14.94 6.09
C ARG A 244 17.04 16.39 5.94
N ILE A 245 16.38 16.93 6.97
CA ILE A 245 15.95 18.34 7.00
C ILE A 245 17.18 19.26 7.06
N ALA A 246 18.09 19.01 8.00
CA ALA A 246 19.31 19.79 8.20
C ALA A 246 20.22 19.79 6.96
N GLN A 247 20.33 18.65 6.26
CA GLN A 247 21.07 18.51 5.01
C GLN A 247 20.38 19.12 3.79
N LYS A 248 19.19 19.72 3.95
CA LYS A 248 18.34 20.24 2.86
C LYS A 248 18.04 19.19 1.79
N ALA A 249 18.00 17.91 2.19
CA ALA A 249 17.72 16.78 1.31
C ALA A 249 16.20 16.55 1.12
N MET A 250 15.38 17.20 1.95
CA MET A 250 13.92 17.12 1.93
C MET A 250 13.30 18.29 1.16
N SER A 251 12.32 18.01 0.30
CA SER A 251 11.54 19.04 -0.39
C SER A 251 10.42 19.60 0.50
N ILE A 252 9.91 20.79 0.15
CA ILE A 252 8.74 21.41 0.81
C ILE A 252 7.55 20.46 0.85
N ASP A 253 7.24 19.80 -0.27
CA ASP A 253 6.15 18.83 -0.35
C ASP A 253 6.35 17.68 0.65
N GLN A 254 7.56 17.12 0.70
CA GLN A 254 7.89 15.99 1.56
C GLN A 254 7.82 16.35 3.05
N PHE A 255 8.32 17.54 3.40
CA PHE A 255 8.26 18.06 4.76
C PHE A 255 6.82 18.34 5.20
N ALA A 256 6.01 18.96 4.33
CA ALA A 256 4.60 19.19 4.62
C ALA A 256 3.83 17.87 4.80
N THR A 257 4.07 16.86 3.97
CA THR A 257 3.45 15.53 4.11
C THR A 257 3.87 14.81 5.40
N LEU A 258 5.14 14.93 5.80
CA LEU A 258 5.63 14.40 7.09
C LEU A 258 4.83 15.00 8.26
N LEU A 259 4.69 16.33 8.29
CA LEU A 259 3.96 17.02 9.37
C LEU A 259 2.44 16.76 9.31
N GLU A 260 1.86 16.62 8.12
CA GLU A 260 0.46 16.21 7.96
C GLU A 260 0.19 14.81 8.54
N THR A 261 1.13 13.89 8.34
CA THR A 261 1.05 12.50 8.83
C THR A 261 1.03 12.48 10.36
N LEU A 262 1.94 13.23 10.99
CA LEU A 262 1.97 13.39 12.45
C LEU A 262 0.70 14.07 12.97
N ALA A 263 0.26 15.15 12.33
CA ALA A 263 -0.91 15.90 12.75
C ALA A 263 -2.19 15.05 12.71
N SER A 264 -2.40 14.35 11.60
CA SER A 264 -3.53 13.46 11.41
C SER A 264 -3.54 12.34 12.45
N HIS A 265 -2.37 11.84 12.83
CA HIS A 265 -2.27 10.84 13.87
C HIS A 265 -2.63 11.38 15.25
N ASN A 266 -2.00 12.48 15.66
CA ASN A 266 -2.15 13.05 17.00
C ASN A 266 -3.55 13.65 17.25
N GLN A 267 -4.25 14.08 16.19
CA GLN A 267 -5.65 14.49 16.30
C GLN A 267 -6.59 13.33 16.69
N ASN A 268 -6.22 12.10 16.36
CA ASN A 268 -7.03 10.91 16.58
C ASN A 268 -6.56 10.06 17.77
N CYS A 269 -5.46 10.44 18.44
CA CYS A 269 -4.95 9.70 19.60
C CYS A 269 -5.55 10.21 20.92
N PRO A 270 -5.62 9.36 21.95
CA PRO A 270 -5.93 9.82 23.31
C PRO A 270 -4.94 10.90 23.77
N ILE A 271 -5.43 11.82 24.61
CA ILE A 271 -4.60 12.85 25.24
C ILE A 271 -3.52 12.17 26.09
N GLY A 272 -2.26 12.57 25.90
CA GLY A 272 -1.09 12.02 26.60
C GLY A 272 -0.39 10.89 25.84
N GLU A 273 -0.94 10.43 24.72
CA GLU A 273 -0.34 9.44 23.82
C GLU A 273 0.12 10.06 22.49
N GLU A 274 0.19 11.39 22.40
CA GLU A 274 0.66 12.09 21.21
C GLU A 274 2.12 11.71 20.90
N VAL A 275 2.39 11.34 19.65
CA VAL A 275 3.76 11.07 19.19
C VAL A 275 4.43 12.39 18.85
N THR A 276 5.62 12.60 19.38
CA THR A 276 6.41 13.81 19.13
C THR A 276 7.74 13.43 18.49
N LEU A 277 8.05 14.05 17.34
CA LEU A 277 9.39 14.03 16.72
C LEU A 277 10.02 15.41 17.01
N GLN A 278 10.72 15.52 18.15
CA GLN A 278 11.17 16.80 18.70
C GLN A 278 12.25 17.46 17.84
N ILE A 279 13.25 16.68 17.41
CA ILE A 279 14.38 17.19 16.62
C ILE A 279 13.90 17.61 15.24
N VAL A 280 13.01 16.82 14.62
CA VAL A 280 12.32 17.18 13.38
C VAL A 280 11.59 18.52 13.52
N CYS A 281 10.92 18.76 14.66
CA CYS A 281 10.25 20.04 14.87
C CYS A 281 11.25 21.20 14.94
N MET A 282 12.34 21.04 15.70
CA MET A 282 13.39 22.06 15.84
C MET A 282 14.07 22.40 14.50
N GLU A 283 14.52 21.38 13.77
CA GLU A 283 15.13 21.58 12.44
C GLU A 283 14.09 22.09 11.43
N GLY A 284 12.84 21.69 11.60
CA GLY A 284 11.70 22.12 10.81
C GLY A 284 11.43 23.62 10.90
N GLU A 285 11.63 24.25 12.06
CA GLU A 285 11.46 25.70 12.21
C GLU A 285 12.42 26.50 11.32
N ASN A 286 13.67 26.06 11.25
CA ASN A 286 14.68 26.64 10.37
C ASN A 286 14.29 26.42 8.90
N PHE A 287 13.91 25.19 8.55
CA PHE A 287 13.49 24.84 7.20
C PHE A 287 12.29 25.68 6.73
N VAL A 288 11.28 25.87 7.58
CA VAL A 288 10.10 26.69 7.29
C VAL A 288 10.49 28.15 7.12
N SER A 289 11.33 28.69 8.00
CA SER A 289 11.76 30.09 7.94
C SER A 289 12.51 30.42 6.65
N GLU A 290 13.35 29.50 6.17
CA GLU A 290 14.07 29.65 4.90
C GLU A 290 13.19 29.52 3.66
N ASN A 291 12.08 28.76 3.75
CA ASN A 291 11.25 28.39 2.60
C ASN A 291 9.85 29.00 2.61
N LEU A 292 9.53 29.89 3.57
CA LEU A 292 8.19 30.38 3.85
C LEU A 292 7.45 30.89 2.61
N ASP A 293 8.15 31.65 1.76
CA ASP A 293 7.59 32.26 0.54
C ASP A 293 7.24 31.24 -0.56
N PHE A 294 7.74 30.01 -0.45
CA PHE A 294 7.57 28.94 -1.44
C PHE A 294 6.51 27.91 -1.05
N PHE A 295 6.00 27.94 0.19
CA PHE A 295 4.95 27.02 0.58
C PHE A 295 3.61 27.41 -0.08
N GLU A 296 2.91 26.40 -0.58
CA GLU A 296 1.49 26.54 -0.89
C GLU A 296 0.66 26.60 0.39
N LYS A 297 -0.53 27.21 0.31
CA LYS A 297 -1.42 27.36 1.47
C LYS A 297 -1.75 26.02 2.16
N SER A 298 -2.02 24.97 1.38
CA SER A 298 -2.31 23.64 1.92
C SER A 298 -1.13 23.09 2.71
N GLN A 299 0.09 23.29 2.22
CA GLN A 299 1.32 22.82 2.84
C GLN A 299 1.59 23.56 4.16
N LEU A 300 1.38 24.89 4.20
CA LEU A 300 1.46 25.66 5.44
C LEU A 300 0.47 25.15 6.49
N LEU A 301 -0.75 24.81 6.10
CA LEU A 301 -1.74 24.26 7.03
C LEU A 301 -1.30 22.91 7.59
N SER A 302 -0.72 22.04 6.76
CA SER A 302 -0.13 20.77 7.21
C SER A 302 1.02 20.99 8.20
N VAL A 303 1.91 21.94 7.92
CA VAL A 303 3.03 22.29 8.80
C VAL A 303 2.55 22.83 10.15
N ILE A 304 1.62 23.78 10.14
CA ILE A 304 1.01 24.36 11.36
C ILE A 304 0.30 23.26 12.16
N GLY A 305 -0.46 22.40 11.49
CA GLY A 305 -1.11 21.23 12.09
C GLY A 305 -0.09 20.33 12.80
N GLY A 306 1.04 20.03 12.16
CA GLY A 306 2.12 19.24 12.74
C GLY A 306 2.67 19.85 14.03
N PHE A 307 3.10 21.11 13.99
CA PHE A 307 3.65 21.80 15.17
C PHE A 307 2.66 21.94 16.32
N THR A 308 1.38 22.17 16.02
CA THR A 308 0.35 22.37 17.06
C THR A 308 -0.07 21.08 17.75
N THR A 309 0.06 19.95 17.05
CA THR A 309 -0.34 18.63 17.56
C THR A 309 0.82 17.83 18.14
N SER A 310 2.07 18.19 17.87
CA SER A 310 3.27 17.48 18.34
C SER A 310 3.65 17.79 19.79
N GLY A 311 2.73 18.21 20.67
CA GLY A 311 3.03 18.52 22.07
C GLY A 311 3.96 19.73 22.30
N VAL A 312 4.65 20.24 21.27
CA VAL A 312 5.55 21.41 21.30
C VAL A 312 4.78 22.66 21.78
N MET A 313 3.55 22.85 21.32
CA MET A 313 2.70 23.96 21.77
C MET A 313 2.20 23.80 23.23
N ARG A 314 2.08 22.59 23.77
CA ARG A 314 1.73 22.40 25.20
C ARG A 314 2.91 22.71 26.13
N GLN A 315 4.15 22.61 25.64
CA GLN A 315 5.33 23.05 26.40
C GLN A 315 5.46 24.58 26.41
N LEU A 316 4.88 25.27 25.43
CA LEU A 316 4.78 26.74 25.44
C LEU A 316 3.73 27.26 26.43
N ASP A 317 2.65 26.52 26.70
CA ASP A 317 1.67 26.85 27.76
C ASP A 317 2.26 26.78 29.18
N VAL A 318 3.45 26.20 29.36
CA VAL A 318 4.18 26.22 30.65
C VAL A 318 5.04 27.50 30.78
N LEU A 319 5.23 28.24 29.68
CA LEU A 319 6.03 29.47 29.63
C LEU A 319 5.19 30.76 29.63
N PHE A 320 3.86 30.66 29.63
CA PHE A 320 2.92 31.80 29.72
C PHE A 320 2.04 31.76 30.97
#